data_AF-A0A644XMT8-F1
#
_entry.id   AF-A0A644XMT8-F1
#
_cell.length_a   1.000
_cell.length_b   1.000
_cell.length_c   1.000
_cell.angle_alpha   90.00
_cell.angle_beta   90.00
_cell.angle_gamma   90.00
#
_symmetry.space_group_name_H-M   'P 1'
#
loop_
_entity.id
_entity.type
_entity.pdbx_description
1 polymer ?
#
loop_
_entity_poly.entity_id
_entity_poly.type
_entity_poly.pdbx_seq_one_letter_code
_entity_poly.pdbx_strand_id
1 'polypeptide(L)'
;MRELIISNMDDRFQIESFIIDKLSTVGAGILDSRHPSFTNEEKLKILRMKYWDDFVADALETGHFTLTQNGEIKIAIRTINQDISVIAGYIFESLTVRLANEENRRFGYDIFKWSTSRKRLSSQFYSKYQTVGVGFPITNRMYPGYYNPNFRQFDVMFLTMNEELGRPEPATIVNTTIPAGVQIKAITSNELINIIEPLISGQYDNVITYLRHPSGEHSYEVCIKEIKKLYRGGKITGFQREKLEDSIGYPEMFGLYQREVDDYYYFIRDWHNENAKEDNDILMAIGMQAQEVRNGSSFITVI
;
A
#
# COMPACT_ATOMS: atom_id res chain seq x y z
N MET A 1 -16.10 17.25 -20.62
CA MET A 1 -15.18 16.48 -19.77
C MET A 1 -13.90 17.28 -19.63
N ARG A 2 -13.69 17.96 -18.50
CA ARG A 2 -12.35 18.46 -18.16
C ARG A 2 -11.56 17.28 -17.64
N GLU A 3 -10.50 16.92 -18.35
CA GLU A 3 -9.60 15.85 -17.96
C GLU A 3 -8.57 16.42 -16.99
N LEU A 4 -8.41 15.81 -15.82
CA LEU A 4 -7.36 16.18 -14.88
C LEU A 4 -6.05 15.52 -15.33
N ILE A 5 -5.32 16.25 -16.17
CA ILE A 5 -3.98 15.88 -16.63
C ILE A 5 -2.98 16.33 -15.57
N ILE A 6 -2.12 15.42 -15.13
CA ILE A 6 -1.02 15.74 -14.22
C ILE A 6 0.06 16.51 -15.00
N SER A 7 0.06 17.83 -14.88
CA SER A 7 1.09 18.70 -15.46
C SER A 7 2.40 18.58 -14.66
N ASN A 8 3.33 17.76 -15.15
CA ASN A 8 4.63 17.47 -14.49
C ASN A 8 5.78 18.45 -14.82
N MET A 9 5.58 19.43 -15.72
CA MET A 9 6.71 20.19 -16.29
C MET A 9 7.02 21.54 -15.62
N ASP A 10 6.06 22.20 -14.96
CA ASP A 10 6.27 23.54 -14.38
C ASP A 10 6.85 23.52 -12.94
N ASP A 11 6.71 22.42 -12.20
CA ASP A 11 7.12 22.36 -10.78
C ASP A 11 8.64 22.15 -10.58
N ARG A 12 9.35 21.55 -11.55
CA ARG A 12 10.77 21.17 -11.37
C ARG A 12 11.71 22.38 -11.28
N PHE A 13 11.45 23.45 -12.03
CA PHE A 13 12.23 24.68 -11.96
C PHE A 13 12.02 25.44 -10.64
N GLN A 14 10.82 25.36 -10.06
CA GLN A 14 10.55 25.94 -8.74
C GLN A 14 11.26 25.17 -7.62
N ILE A 15 11.43 23.86 -7.80
CA ILE A 15 12.13 22.98 -6.85
C ILE A 15 13.64 23.30 -6.78
N GLU A 16 14.32 23.47 -7.91
CA GLU A 16 15.77 23.76 -7.91
C GLU A 16 16.11 25.09 -7.21
N SER A 17 15.32 26.14 -7.48
CA SER A 17 15.50 27.44 -6.83
C SER A 17 15.24 27.38 -5.32
N PHE A 18 14.23 26.62 -4.88
CA PHE A 18 13.97 26.35 -3.46
C PHE A 18 15.13 25.60 -2.79
N ILE A 19 15.70 24.59 -3.45
CA ILE A 19 16.85 23.83 -2.91
C ILE A 19 18.04 24.75 -2.66
N ILE A 20 18.39 25.57 -3.66
CA ILE A 20 19.55 26.47 -3.60
C ILE A 20 19.37 27.51 -2.48
N ASP A 21 18.18 28.10 -2.35
CA ASP A 21 17.85 29.06 -1.28
C ASP A 21 18.04 28.44 0.11
N LYS A 22 17.47 27.26 0.34
CA LYS A 22 17.45 26.62 1.67
C LYS A 22 18.73 25.89 2.03
N LEU A 23 19.53 25.44 1.07
CA LEU A 23 20.87 24.91 1.33
C LEU A 23 21.75 25.93 2.05
N SER A 24 21.63 27.22 1.68
CA SER A 24 22.42 28.30 2.27
C SER A 24 22.04 28.63 3.72
N THR A 25 20.81 28.32 4.14
CA THR A 25 20.25 28.70 5.45
C THR A 25 20.12 27.53 6.42
N VAL A 26 19.83 26.32 5.92
CA VAL A 26 19.53 25.13 6.73
C VAL A 26 20.52 23.98 6.47
N GLY A 27 21.40 24.12 5.48
CA GLY A 27 22.43 23.12 5.14
C GLY A 27 21.82 21.77 4.77
N ALA A 28 22.44 20.68 5.24
CA ALA A 28 21.96 19.32 5.00
C ALA A 28 20.57 19.03 5.61
N GLY A 29 20.09 19.88 6.53
CA GLY A 29 18.74 19.80 7.11
C GLY A 29 17.61 19.99 6.10
N ILE A 30 17.92 20.43 4.87
CA ILE A 30 16.95 20.56 3.78
C ILE A 30 16.29 19.23 3.37
N LEU A 31 16.95 18.11 3.62
CA LEU A 31 16.39 16.79 3.34
C LEU A 31 15.44 16.30 4.45
N ASP A 32 15.34 17.04 5.56
CA ASP A 32 14.44 16.74 6.66
C ASP A 32 13.18 17.62 6.58
N SER A 33 12.09 17.05 6.04
CA SER A 33 10.76 17.67 6.00
C SER A 33 10.19 18.01 7.38
N ARG A 34 10.80 17.57 8.47
CA ARG A 34 10.36 17.89 9.84
C ARG A 34 11.21 18.96 10.50
N HIS A 35 12.19 19.52 9.79
CA HIS A 35 13.02 20.58 10.33
C HIS A 35 12.15 21.76 10.81
N PRO A 36 12.36 22.27 12.03
CA PRO A 36 11.48 23.27 12.63
C PRO A 36 11.48 24.62 11.90
N SER A 37 12.50 24.89 11.08
CA SER A 37 12.59 26.12 10.28
C SER A 37 11.69 26.12 9.04
N PHE A 38 11.07 24.99 8.68
CA PHE A 38 10.21 24.90 7.50
C PHE A 38 8.75 25.18 7.83
N THR A 39 8.14 26.03 7.01
CA THR A 39 6.69 26.19 6.92
C THR A 39 6.03 24.93 6.36
N ASN A 40 4.73 24.75 6.58
CA ASN A 40 4.02 23.57 6.07
C ASN A 40 4.12 23.42 4.54
N GLU A 41 4.10 24.52 3.80
CA GLU A 41 4.26 24.52 2.34
C GLU A 41 5.65 24.02 1.93
N GLU A 42 6.70 24.48 2.60
CA GLU A 42 8.08 24.04 2.31
C GLU A 42 8.28 22.56 2.65
N LYS A 43 7.67 22.08 3.74
CA LYS A 43 7.67 20.65 4.08
C LYS A 43 7.02 19.83 2.99
N LEU A 44 5.88 20.28 2.45
CA LEU A 44 5.18 19.61 1.36
C LEU A 44 6.01 19.61 0.06
N LYS A 45 6.72 20.70 -0.25
CA LYS A 45 7.66 20.73 -1.38
C LYS A 45 8.76 19.68 -1.22
N ILE A 46 9.39 19.59 -0.05
CA ILE A 46 10.41 18.57 0.24
C ILE A 46 9.84 17.15 0.09
N LEU A 47 8.64 16.92 0.63
CA LEU A 47 7.99 15.61 0.55
C LEU A 47 7.60 15.24 -0.88
N ARG A 48 7.07 16.19 -1.66
CA ARG A 48 6.78 16.00 -3.09
C ARG A 48 8.05 15.64 -3.84
N MET A 49 9.15 16.36 -3.64
CA MET A 49 10.43 16.03 -4.26
C MET A 49 10.91 14.62 -3.90
N LYS A 50 10.68 14.19 -2.66
CA LYS A 50 11.15 12.90 -2.16
C LYS A 50 10.28 11.73 -2.66
N TYR A 51 8.98 11.90 -2.73
CA TYR A 51 8.03 10.80 -2.87
C TYR A 51 7.21 10.81 -4.17
N TRP A 52 7.30 11.85 -5.00
CA TRP A 52 6.44 11.96 -6.18
C TRP A 52 6.59 10.80 -7.16
N ASP A 53 7.82 10.45 -7.53
CA ASP A 53 8.07 9.39 -8.51
C ASP A 53 7.64 8.02 -7.97
N ASP A 54 7.95 7.75 -6.71
CA ASP A 54 7.51 6.54 -5.99
C ASP A 54 5.99 6.46 -5.92
N PHE A 55 5.32 7.56 -5.59
CA PHE A 55 3.86 7.65 -5.52
C PHE A 55 3.19 7.43 -6.87
N VAL A 56 3.71 8.05 -7.93
CA VAL A 56 3.21 7.85 -9.29
C VAL A 56 3.36 6.38 -9.69
N ALA A 57 4.50 5.76 -9.42
CA ALA A 57 4.73 4.36 -9.68
C ALA A 57 3.73 3.48 -8.91
N ASP A 58 3.56 3.71 -7.60
CA ASP A 58 2.65 2.95 -6.75
C ASP A 58 1.18 3.13 -7.16
N ALA A 59 0.79 4.34 -7.56
CA ALA A 59 -0.56 4.65 -8.02
C ALA A 59 -0.86 4.03 -9.39
N LEU A 60 0.13 3.97 -10.30
CA LEU A 60 0.00 3.27 -11.59
C LEU A 60 -0.11 1.76 -11.37
N GLU A 61 0.72 1.22 -10.47
CA GLU A 61 0.78 -0.21 -10.15
C GLU A 61 -0.54 -0.73 -9.57
N THR A 62 -1.21 0.09 -8.75
CA THR A 62 -2.52 -0.21 -8.16
C THR A 62 -3.69 0.17 -9.07
N GLY A 63 -3.41 0.80 -10.21
CA GLY A 63 -4.40 1.31 -11.16
C GLY A 63 -5.22 2.49 -10.65
N HIS A 64 -4.74 3.21 -9.63
CA HIS A 64 -5.32 4.50 -9.24
C HIS A 64 -4.93 5.59 -10.25
N PHE A 65 -3.78 5.45 -10.90
CA PHE A 65 -3.41 6.21 -12.10
C PHE A 65 -3.46 5.33 -13.34
N THR A 66 -3.65 5.96 -14.50
CA THR A 66 -3.60 5.31 -15.81
C THR A 66 -2.74 6.12 -16.77
N LEU A 67 -2.11 5.43 -17.73
CA LEU A 67 -1.39 6.07 -18.82
C LEU A 67 -2.31 6.22 -20.02
N THR A 68 -2.32 7.40 -20.63
CA THR A 68 -2.97 7.62 -21.91
C THR A 68 -2.17 7.01 -23.05
N GLN A 69 -2.78 6.91 -24.23
CA GLN A 69 -2.09 6.50 -25.46
C GLN A 69 -0.90 7.42 -25.81
N ASN A 70 -0.92 8.67 -25.33
CA ASN A 70 0.13 9.67 -25.55
C ASN A 70 1.20 9.66 -24.45
N GLY A 71 1.12 8.74 -23.48
CA GLY A 71 2.07 8.63 -22.37
C GLY A 71 1.82 9.59 -21.20
N GLU A 72 0.69 10.31 -21.20
CA GLU A 72 0.32 11.19 -20.08
C GLU A 72 -0.30 10.40 -18.93
N ILE A 73 -0.07 10.85 -17.70
CA ILE A 73 -0.65 10.22 -16.50
C ILE A 73 -2.00 10.89 -16.19
N LYS A 74 -3.04 10.06 -16.04
CA LYS A 74 -4.38 10.47 -15.62
C LYS A 74 -4.75 9.81 -14.28
N ILE A 75 -5.49 10.54 -13.46
CA ILE A 75 -6.09 10.00 -12.22
C ILE A 75 -7.34 9.21 -12.61
N ALA A 76 -7.45 7.96 -12.15
CA ALA A 76 -8.65 7.17 -12.37
C ALA A 76 -9.82 7.79 -11.59
N ILE A 77 -11.00 7.90 -12.22
CA ILE A 77 -12.18 8.54 -11.62
C ILE A 77 -12.54 7.95 -10.25
N ARG A 78 -12.39 6.62 -10.09
CA ARG A 78 -12.65 5.93 -8.82
C ARG A 78 -11.79 6.44 -7.66
N THR A 79 -10.57 6.88 -7.95
CA THR A 79 -9.59 7.33 -6.95
C THR A 79 -10.04 8.63 -6.29
N ILE A 80 -10.68 9.53 -7.05
CA ILE A 80 -11.11 10.84 -6.53
C ILE A 80 -12.24 10.68 -5.50
N ASN A 81 -13.09 9.67 -5.66
CA ASN A 81 -14.25 9.43 -4.80
C ASN A 81 -13.98 8.44 -3.65
N GLN A 82 -12.77 7.89 -3.56
CA GLN A 82 -12.39 6.96 -2.51
C GLN A 82 -11.90 7.70 -1.26
N ASP A 83 -12.24 7.14 -0.11
CA ASP A 83 -11.69 7.60 1.17
C ASP A 83 -10.16 7.44 1.15
N ILE A 84 -9.46 8.40 1.76
CA ILE A 84 -8.00 8.41 1.82
C ILE A 84 -7.42 7.13 2.42
N SER A 85 -8.09 6.51 3.38
CA SER A 85 -7.65 5.24 3.98
C SER A 85 -7.62 4.10 2.97
N VAL A 86 -8.55 4.10 2.00
CA VAL A 86 -8.60 3.10 0.93
C VAL A 86 -7.44 3.30 -0.03
N ILE A 87 -7.23 4.55 -0.47
CA ILE A 87 -6.14 4.90 -1.39
C ILE A 87 -4.80 4.59 -0.74
N ALA A 88 -4.59 5.05 0.49
CA ALA A 88 -3.38 4.78 1.24
C ALA A 88 -3.16 3.27 1.45
N GLY A 89 -4.22 2.50 1.68
CA GLY A 89 -4.16 1.03 1.74
C GLY A 89 -3.50 0.43 0.50
N TYR A 90 -4.04 0.75 -0.69
CA TYR A 90 -3.46 0.28 -1.95
C TYR A 90 -2.04 0.78 -2.21
N ILE A 91 -1.76 2.05 -1.92
CA ILE A 91 -0.40 2.59 -2.07
C ILE A 91 0.58 1.87 -1.13
N PHE A 92 0.18 1.53 0.09
CA PHE A 92 1.03 0.73 0.99
C PHE A 92 1.17 -0.73 0.58
N GLU A 93 0.18 -1.32 -0.07
CA GLU A 93 0.34 -2.62 -0.73
C GLU A 93 1.45 -2.53 -1.80
N SER A 94 1.39 -1.50 -2.66
CA SER A 94 2.39 -1.32 -3.71
C SER A 94 3.78 -1.03 -3.15
N LEU A 95 3.87 -0.15 -2.15
CA LEU A 95 5.10 0.10 -1.41
C LEU A 95 5.69 -1.21 -0.87
N THR A 96 4.85 -2.07 -0.28
CA THR A 96 5.29 -3.36 0.24
C THR A 96 5.89 -4.23 -0.85
N VAL A 97 5.22 -4.33 -2.01
CA VAL A 97 5.68 -5.10 -3.16
C VAL A 97 6.98 -4.53 -3.73
N ARG A 98 7.08 -3.21 -3.86
CA ARG A 98 8.26 -2.52 -4.37
C ARG A 98 9.47 -2.76 -3.47
N LEU A 99 9.37 -2.40 -2.19
CA LEU A 99 10.44 -2.57 -1.20
C LEU A 99 10.86 -4.04 -1.04
N ALA A 100 9.93 -4.98 -1.19
CA ALA A 100 10.25 -6.41 -1.12
C ALA A 100 11.09 -6.88 -2.32
N ASN A 101 10.96 -6.24 -3.48
CA ASN A 101 11.65 -6.62 -4.70
C ASN A 101 12.94 -5.82 -4.99
N GLU A 102 13.15 -4.67 -4.32
CA GLU A 102 14.36 -3.82 -4.40
C GLU A 102 15.66 -4.57 -4.08
N GLU A 103 16.81 -4.09 -4.58
CA GLU A 103 18.11 -4.81 -4.47
C GLU A 103 18.54 -5.17 -3.05
N ASN A 104 18.29 -4.29 -2.05
CA ASN A 104 18.67 -4.55 -0.66
C ASN A 104 17.84 -5.70 -0.04
N ARG A 105 16.64 -5.99 -0.58
CA ARG A 105 15.73 -7.11 -0.27
C ARG A 105 15.47 -7.45 1.21
N ARG A 106 16.01 -6.70 2.18
CA ARG A 106 15.93 -7.03 3.61
C ARG A 106 14.50 -6.95 4.12
N PHE A 107 13.79 -5.90 3.74
CA PHE A 107 12.38 -5.71 4.08
C PHE A 107 11.53 -6.90 3.60
N GLY A 108 11.63 -7.24 2.31
CA GLY A 108 10.95 -8.40 1.74
C GLY A 108 11.37 -9.73 2.35
N TYR A 109 12.66 -9.91 2.62
CA TYR A 109 13.22 -11.11 3.25
C TYR A 109 12.64 -11.32 4.66
N ASP A 110 12.58 -10.27 5.48
CA ASP A 110 12.08 -10.37 6.85
C ASP A 110 10.56 -10.63 6.88
N ILE A 111 9.79 -9.99 5.98
CA ILE A 111 8.36 -10.29 5.81
C ILE A 111 8.15 -11.72 5.34
N PHE A 112 8.88 -12.18 4.31
CA PHE A 112 8.79 -13.55 3.80
C PHE A 112 9.09 -14.57 4.89
N LYS A 113 10.16 -14.34 5.65
CA LYS A 113 10.58 -15.22 6.73
C LYS A 113 9.50 -15.32 7.81
N TRP A 114 8.92 -14.18 8.18
CA TRP A 114 7.85 -14.08 9.17
C TRP A 114 6.57 -14.79 8.69
N SER A 115 6.05 -14.45 7.51
CA SER A 115 4.79 -15.03 7.00
C SER A 115 4.88 -16.51 6.65
N THR A 116 6.07 -17.02 6.31
CA THR A 116 6.28 -18.46 6.08
C THR A 116 6.58 -19.24 7.36
N SER A 117 6.64 -18.60 8.54
CA SER A 117 7.03 -19.22 9.81
C SER A 117 8.43 -19.86 9.81
N ARG A 118 9.36 -19.32 9.01
CA ARG A 118 10.73 -19.86 8.90
C ARG A 118 11.64 -19.29 9.98
N LYS A 119 12.18 -20.14 10.85
CA LYS A 119 13.18 -19.71 11.86
C LYS A 119 14.54 -19.35 11.23
N ARG A 120 14.94 -20.08 10.19
CA ARG A 120 16.19 -19.88 9.44
C ARG A 120 15.87 -19.84 7.95
N LEU A 121 16.46 -18.89 7.26
CA LEU A 121 16.31 -18.64 5.83
C LEU A 121 17.66 -18.17 5.30
N SER A 122 18.05 -18.56 4.09
CA SER A 122 19.22 -17.98 3.43
C SER A 122 18.76 -16.94 2.42
N SER A 123 19.59 -15.91 2.18
CA SER A 123 19.31 -14.91 1.16
C SER A 123 19.19 -15.53 -0.24
N GLN A 124 19.97 -16.57 -0.54
CA GLN A 124 19.89 -17.31 -1.80
C GLN A 124 18.58 -18.10 -1.97
N PHE A 125 17.95 -18.51 -0.87
CA PHE A 125 16.64 -19.14 -0.95
C PHE A 125 15.58 -18.09 -1.28
N TYR A 126 15.60 -16.96 -0.57
CA TYR A 126 14.65 -15.86 -0.81
C TYR A 126 14.80 -15.24 -2.21
N SER A 127 16.02 -15.17 -2.76
CA SER A 127 16.26 -14.58 -4.08
C SER A 127 15.52 -15.27 -5.24
N LYS A 128 15.01 -16.48 -5.04
CA LYS A 128 14.20 -17.21 -6.02
C LYS A 128 12.75 -16.71 -6.08
N TYR A 129 12.32 -15.96 -5.07
CA TYR A 129 10.96 -15.47 -4.97
C TYR A 129 10.83 -14.06 -5.54
N GLN A 130 9.70 -13.84 -6.21
CA GLN A 130 9.20 -12.56 -6.64
C GLN A 130 7.98 -12.21 -5.79
N THR A 131 7.98 -11.03 -5.18
CA THR A 131 6.81 -10.53 -4.45
C THR A 131 5.83 -9.89 -5.42
N VAL A 132 4.53 -10.16 -5.27
CA VAL A 132 3.46 -9.61 -6.11
C VAL A 132 2.25 -9.19 -5.28
N GLY A 133 1.53 -8.17 -5.74
CA GLY A 133 0.23 -7.78 -5.18
C GLY A 133 -0.90 -8.57 -5.87
N VAL A 134 -1.77 -9.21 -5.10
CA VAL A 134 -2.81 -10.13 -5.62
C VAL A 134 -3.84 -9.39 -6.47
N GLY A 135 -4.13 -8.13 -6.12
CA GLY A 135 -5.10 -7.28 -6.82
C GLY A 135 -4.52 -6.40 -7.92
N PHE A 136 -3.21 -6.52 -8.25
CA PHE A 136 -2.57 -5.56 -9.15
C PHE A 136 -2.77 -5.92 -10.63
N PRO A 137 -3.04 -4.93 -11.51
CA PRO A 137 -3.07 -5.13 -12.96
C PRO A 137 -1.80 -5.77 -13.53
N ILE A 138 -0.61 -5.54 -12.95
CA ILE A 138 0.60 -6.23 -13.42
C ILE A 138 0.54 -7.74 -13.15
N THR A 139 -0.02 -8.14 -12.01
CA THR A 139 -0.19 -9.55 -11.63
C THR A 139 -1.13 -10.23 -12.62
N ASN A 140 -2.19 -9.57 -13.06
CA ASN A 140 -3.06 -10.11 -14.12
C ASN A 140 -2.30 -10.38 -15.43
N ARG A 141 -1.34 -9.51 -15.77
CA ARG A 141 -0.55 -9.63 -17.00
C ARG A 141 0.54 -10.71 -16.90
N MET A 142 1.29 -10.75 -15.79
CA MET A 142 2.44 -11.64 -15.62
C MET A 142 2.08 -13.00 -15.01
N TYR A 143 1.07 -13.02 -14.14
CA TYR A 143 0.68 -14.16 -13.31
C TYR A 143 -0.86 -14.28 -13.24
N PRO A 144 -1.58 -14.41 -14.37
CA PRO A 144 -3.05 -14.33 -14.41
C PRO A 144 -3.75 -15.31 -13.45
N GLY A 145 -3.20 -16.50 -13.22
CA GLY A 145 -3.75 -17.48 -12.27
C GLY A 145 -3.65 -17.08 -10.79
N TYR A 146 -2.89 -16.03 -10.48
CA TYR A 146 -2.67 -15.48 -9.14
C TYR A 146 -3.28 -14.08 -8.98
N TYR A 147 -3.91 -13.54 -10.03
CA TYR A 147 -4.64 -12.28 -9.94
C TYR A 147 -6.04 -12.52 -9.40
N ASN A 148 -6.34 -11.91 -8.25
CA ASN A 148 -7.67 -11.90 -7.70
C ASN A 148 -7.87 -10.67 -6.80
N PRO A 149 -8.45 -9.57 -7.32
CA PRO A 149 -8.65 -8.34 -6.55
C PRO A 149 -9.69 -8.49 -5.43
N ASN A 150 -10.46 -9.60 -5.41
CA ASN A 150 -11.41 -9.91 -4.35
C ASN A 150 -10.86 -10.94 -3.36
N PHE A 151 -9.59 -11.31 -3.48
CA PHE A 151 -8.96 -12.25 -2.57
C PHE A 151 -8.81 -11.61 -1.19
N ARG A 152 -9.32 -12.29 -0.17
CA ARG A 152 -9.47 -11.69 1.18
C ARG A 152 -8.48 -12.22 2.22
N GLN A 153 -7.54 -13.09 1.84
CA GLN A 153 -6.60 -13.68 2.81
C GLN A 153 -5.30 -12.87 2.95
N PHE A 154 -4.82 -12.30 1.85
CA PHE A 154 -3.64 -11.44 1.82
C PHE A 154 -3.66 -10.57 0.57
N ASP A 155 -3.05 -9.39 0.66
CA ASP A 155 -2.90 -8.47 -0.47
C ASP A 155 -1.58 -8.70 -1.21
N VAL A 156 -0.57 -9.24 -0.50
CA VAL A 156 0.78 -9.48 -1.01
C VAL A 156 1.17 -10.95 -0.83
N MET A 157 1.73 -11.55 -1.88
CA MET A 157 2.22 -12.93 -1.88
C MET A 157 3.59 -13.07 -2.53
N PHE A 158 4.21 -14.24 -2.36
CA PHE A 158 5.54 -14.55 -2.87
C PHE A 158 5.46 -15.72 -3.83
N LEU A 159 5.92 -15.54 -5.07
CA LEU A 159 5.90 -16.56 -6.10
C LEU A 159 7.32 -17.01 -6.45
N THR A 160 7.51 -18.30 -6.67
CA THR A 160 8.73 -18.88 -7.24
C THR A 160 8.37 -19.67 -8.49
N MET A 161 9.32 -19.87 -9.40
CA MET A 161 9.13 -20.81 -10.49
C MET A 161 9.31 -22.24 -9.97
N ASN A 162 8.33 -23.11 -10.21
CA ASN A 162 8.50 -24.54 -10.04
C ASN A 162 9.17 -25.10 -11.30
N GLU A 163 10.44 -25.51 -11.19
CA GLU A 163 11.24 -25.99 -12.32
C GLU A 163 10.70 -27.31 -12.91
N GLU A 164 10.05 -28.16 -12.10
CA GLU A 164 9.50 -29.44 -12.55
C GLU A 164 8.20 -29.26 -13.35
N LEU A 165 7.33 -28.34 -12.89
CA LEU A 165 6.03 -28.08 -13.51
C LEU A 165 6.07 -26.96 -14.55
N GLY A 166 7.18 -26.23 -14.66
CA GLY A 166 7.34 -25.10 -15.57
C GLY A 166 6.34 -23.96 -15.34
N ARG A 167 5.86 -23.80 -14.10
CA ARG A 167 4.86 -22.78 -13.75
C ARG A 167 5.15 -22.13 -12.39
N PRO A 168 4.73 -20.87 -12.16
CA PRO A 168 4.87 -20.22 -10.86
C PRO A 168 4.03 -20.92 -9.79
N GLU A 169 4.52 -20.93 -8.56
CA GLU A 169 3.84 -21.42 -7.36
C GLU A 169 4.04 -20.48 -6.16
N PRO A 170 3.07 -20.39 -5.24
CA PRO A 170 3.20 -19.55 -4.07
C PRO A 170 4.14 -20.19 -3.03
N ALA A 171 4.86 -19.36 -2.30
CA ALA A 171 5.50 -19.77 -1.06
C ALA A 171 4.44 -20.30 -0.09
N THR A 172 4.77 -21.32 0.70
CA THR A 172 3.86 -21.87 1.71
C THR A 172 4.39 -21.68 3.12
N ILE A 173 3.46 -21.68 4.07
CA ILE A 173 3.80 -21.77 5.49
C ILE A 173 4.51 -23.11 5.72
N VAL A 174 5.63 -23.09 6.44
CA VAL A 174 6.46 -24.27 6.71
C VAL A 174 5.62 -25.44 7.21
N ASN A 175 5.86 -26.62 6.62
CA ASN A 175 5.15 -27.88 6.90
C ASN A 175 3.65 -27.86 6.57
N THR A 176 3.22 -26.96 5.69
CA THR A 176 1.84 -26.91 5.20
C THR A 176 1.80 -26.72 3.67
N THR A 177 0.61 -26.88 3.10
CA THR A 177 0.30 -26.52 1.71
C THR A 177 -0.41 -25.17 1.60
N ILE A 178 -0.49 -24.41 2.70
CA ILE A 178 -1.20 -23.13 2.75
C ILE A 178 -0.28 -22.04 2.19
N PRO A 179 -0.71 -21.28 1.17
CA PRO A 179 0.04 -20.14 0.67
C PRO A 179 0.34 -19.12 1.78
N ALA A 180 1.59 -18.66 1.84
CA ALA A 180 2.01 -17.60 2.74
C ALA A 180 1.89 -16.24 2.05
N GLY A 181 1.35 -15.26 2.76
CA GLY A 181 1.20 -13.90 2.30
C GLY A 181 0.95 -12.96 3.48
N VAL A 182 0.80 -11.69 3.19
CA VAL A 182 0.47 -10.68 4.20
C VAL A 182 -0.68 -9.81 3.74
N GLN A 183 -1.60 -9.54 4.66
CA GLN A 183 -2.63 -8.52 4.50
C GLN A 183 -2.04 -7.17 4.96
N ILE A 184 -2.26 -6.12 4.19
CA ILE A 184 -1.86 -4.76 4.50
C ILE A 184 -3.06 -4.00 5.04
N LYS A 185 -2.84 -3.21 6.10
CA LYS A 185 -3.88 -2.35 6.69
C LYS A 185 -3.34 -0.95 6.96
N ALA A 186 -4.00 0.03 6.37
CA ALA A 186 -3.76 1.46 6.55
C ALA A 186 -4.96 2.11 7.25
N ILE A 187 -5.26 1.65 8.46
CA ILE A 187 -6.39 2.11 9.27
C ILE A 187 -5.89 2.62 10.61
N THR A 188 -6.62 3.55 11.21
CA THR A 188 -6.40 4.06 12.57
C THR A 188 -7.70 4.11 13.38
N SER A 189 -8.63 3.22 13.05
CA SER A 189 -9.85 3.02 13.82
C SER A 189 -10.42 1.61 13.62
N ASN A 190 -11.17 1.14 14.62
CA ASN A 190 -11.88 -0.14 14.60
C ASN A 190 -10.95 -1.34 14.32
N GLU A 191 -9.77 -1.36 14.93
CA GLU A 191 -8.75 -2.40 14.78
C GLU A 191 -9.28 -3.78 15.19
N LEU A 192 -10.16 -3.83 16.20
CA LEU A 192 -10.81 -5.06 16.61
C LEU A 192 -11.55 -5.73 15.45
N ILE A 193 -12.39 -4.98 14.74
CA ILE A 193 -13.25 -5.48 13.66
C ILE A 193 -12.44 -5.72 12.38
N ASN A 194 -11.51 -4.82 12.07
CA ASN A 194 -10.83 -4.84 10.77
C ASN A 194 -9.56 -5.70 10.74
N ILE A 195 -8.99 -6.04 11.91
CA ILE A 195 -7.73 -6.79 12.04
C ILE A 195 -7.90 -8.01 12.94
N ILE A 196 -8.29 -7.81 14.20
CA ILE A 196 -8.24 -8.88 15.21
C ILE A 196 -9.30 -9.96 14.96
N GLU A 197 -10.56 -9.58 14.74
CA GLU A 197 -11.64 -10.53 14.46
C GLU A 197 -11.38 -11.36 13.19
N PRO A 198 -10.93 -10.77 12.07
CA PRO A 198 -10.47 -11.52 10.90
C PRO A 198 -9.32 -12.49 11.18
N LEU A 199 -8.36 -12.14 12.05
CA LEU A 199 -7.30 -13.08 12.45
C LEU A 199 -7.85 -14.23 13.31
N ILE A 200 -8.81 -13.95 14.20
CA ILE A 200 -9.48 -14.97 15.01
C ILE A 200 -10.28 -15.94 14.13
N SER A 201 -10.96 -15.43 13.10
CA SER A 201 -11.76 -16.24 12.17
C SER A 201 -10.92 -17.00 11.14
N GLY A 202 -9.60 -16.74 11.10
CA GLY A 202 -8.69 -17.34 10.12
C GLY A 202 -8.87 -16.76 8.71
N GLN A 203 -9.45 -15.57 8.59
CA GLN A 203 -9.49 -14.85 7.31
C GLN A 203 -8.09 -14.42 6.88
N TYR A 204 -7.28 -13.93 7.83
CA TYR A 204 -5.87 -13.61 7.60
C TYR A 204 -4.98 -14.51 8.46
N ASP A 205 -3.75 -14.76 8.01
CA ASP A 205 -2.70 -15.37 8.86
C ASP A 205 -1.73 -14.33 9.42
N ASN A 206 -1.40 -13.31 8.62
CA ASN A 206 -0.45 -12.26 8.94
C ASN A 206 -0.96 -10.90 8.43
N VAL A 207 -0.89 -9.87 9.29
CA VAL A 207 -1.32 -8.50 8.96
C VAL A 207 -0.18 -7.51 9.26
N ILE A 208 0.14 -6.64 8.30
CA ILE A 208 1.03 -5.49 8.52
C ILE A 208 0.18 -4.24 8.64
N THR A 209 0.30 -3.54 9.77
CA THR A 209 -0.32 -2.23 9.98
C THR A 209 0.69 -1.13 9.68
N TYR A 210 0.31 -0.07 8.97
CA TYR A 210 1.26 0.98 8.54
C TYR A 210 1.11 2.31 9.29
N LEU A 211 -0.04 2.59 9.90
CA LEU A 211 -0.37 3.93 10.36
C LEU A 211 -0.30 4.11 11.86
N ARG A 212 -0.02 5.36 12.26
CA ARG A 212 -0.19 5.87 13.61
C ARG A 212 -1.49 6.66 13.73
N HIS A 213 -2.13 6.52 14.87
CA HIS A 213 -3.24 7.35 15.28
C HIS A 213 -2.76 8.80 15.48
N PRO A 214 -3.68 9.79 15.47
CA PRO A 214 -3.35 11.18 15.79
C PRO A 214 -2.68 11.38 17.16
N SER A 215 -2.88 10.45 18.11
CA SER A 215 -2.21 10.44 19.41
C SER A 215 -0.71 10.08 19.35
N GLY A 216 -0.23 9.62 18.20
CA GLY A 216 1.13 9.10 18.00
C GLY A 216 1.26 7.59 18.24
N GLU A 217 0.24 6.94 18.79
CA GLU A 217 0.21 5.48 18.99
C GLU A 217 0.07 4.74 17.66
N HIS A 218 0.86 3.69 17.43
CA HIS A 218 0.76 2.89 16.21
C HIS A 218 -0.44 1.92 16.27
N SER A 219 -1.11 1.65 15.15
CA SER A 219 -2.28 0.74 15.15
C SER A 219 -1.93 -0.68 15.62
N TYR A 220 -0.70 -1.14 15.37
CA TYR A 220 -0.12 -2.31 16.04
C TYR A 220 -0.26 -2.25 17.57
N GLU A 221 0.16 -1.16 18.22
CA GLU A 221 0.12 -1.02 19.68
C GLU A 221 -1.32 -1.06 20.20
N VAL A 222 -2.24 -0.43 19.45
CA VAL A 222 -3.69 -0.50 19.72
C VAL A 222 -4.19 -1.94 19.62
N CYS A 223 -3.82 -2.69 18.57
CA CYS A 223 -4.15 -4.10 18.44
C CYS A 223 -3.66 -4.92 19.64
N ILE A 224 -2.41 -4.73 20.07
CA ILE A 224 -1.84 -5.44 21.22
C ILE A 224 -2.60 -5.12 22.51
N LYS A 225 -3.01 -3.87 22.72
CA LYS A 225 -3.85 -3.48 23.87
C LYS A 225 -5.21 -4.18 23.83
N GLU A 226 -5.86 -4.22 22.67
CA GLU A 226 -7.16 -4.89 22.51
C GLU A 226 -7.06 -6.41 22.72
N ILE A 227 -6.04 -7.07 22.16
CA ILE A 227 -5.78 -8.50 22.39
C ILE A 227 -5.62 -8.80 23.89
N LYS A 228 -4.86 -7.97 24.61
CA LYS A 228 -4.70 -8.12 26.07
C LYS A 228 -6.01 -7.92 26.83
N LYS A 229 -6.89 -7.00 26.39
CA LYS A 229 -8.23 -6.83 26.98
C LYS A 229 -9.10 -8.06 26.74
N LEU A 230 -9.13 -8.60 25.52
CA LEU A 230 -9.87 -9.82 25.18
C LEU A 230 -9.42 -11.01 26.03
N TYR A 231 -8.10 -11.17 26.22
CA TYR A 231 -7.55 -12.23 27.06
C TYR A 231 -7.95 -12.07 28.54
N ARG A 232 -7.79 -10.88 29.11
CA ARG A 232 -8.22 -10.59 30.50
C ARG A 232 -9.71 -10.77 30.71
N GLY A 233 -10.51 -10.48 29.67
CA GLY A 233 -11.95 -10.70 29.65
C GLY A 233 -12.39 -12.14 29.37
N GLY A 234 -11.46 -13.09 29.23
CA GLY A 234 -11.76 -14.50 28.98
C GLY A 234 -12.36 -14.79 27.60
N LYS A 235 -12.24 -13.86 26.64
CA LYS A 235 -12.79 -14.00 25.27
C LYS A 235 -11.88 -14.81 24.35
N ILE A 236 -10.60 -14.87 24.66
CA ILE A 236 -9.60 -15.67 23.95
C ILE A 236 -8.73 -16.43 24.95
N THR A 237 -8.19 -17.57 24.52
CA THR A 237 -7.24 -18.38 25.29
C THR A 237 -5.83 -17.78 25.24
N GLY A 238 -4.93 -18.26 26.13
CA GLY A 238 -3.52 -17.85 26.11
C GLY A 238 -2.82 -18.18 24.79
N PHE A 239 -3.10 -19.35 24.20
CA PHE A 239 -2.57 -19.74 22.89
C PHE A 239 -3.08 -18.85 21.76
N GLN A 240 -4.38 -18.51 21.75
CA GLN A 240 -4.93 -17.57 20.77
C GLN A 240 -4.31 -16.19 20.91
N ARG A 241 -4.06 -15.73 22.14
CA ARG A 241 -3.36 -14.46 22.39
C ARG A 241 -1.96 -14.47 21.78
N GLU A 242 -1.14 -15.49 22.07
CA GLU A 242 0.22 -15.59 21.53
C GLU A 242 0.20 -15.60 19.99
N LYS A 243 -0.66 -16.43 19.40
CA LYS A 243 -0.84 -16.46 17.94
C LYS A 243 -1.20 -15.08 17.37
N LEU A 244 -2.14 -14.36 18.00
CA LEU A 244 -2.56 -13.04 17.53
C LEU A 244 -1.43 -12.00 17.67
N GLU A 245 -0.68 -12.01 18.77
CA GLU A 245 0.46 -11.12 18.97
C GLU A 245 1.56 -11.38 17.91
N ASP A 246 1.80 -12.64 17.54
CA ASP A 246 2.78 -13.02 16.50
C ASP A 246 2.31 -12.76 15.06
N SER A 247 1.00 -12.67 14.83
CA SER A 247 0.38 -12.47 13.52
C SER A 247 0.26 -11.01 13.07
N ILE A 248 0.55 -10.03 13.93
CA ILE A 248 0.44 -8.61 13.58
C ILE A 248 1.85 -7.98 13.57
N GLY A 249 2.24 -7.43 12.43
CA GLY A 249 3.50 -6.72 12.22
C GLY A 249 3.29 -5.22 11.97
N TYR A 250 4.41 -4.49 11.98
CA TYR A 250 4.50 -3.06 11.68
C TYR A 250 5.86 -2.75 11.02
N PRO A 251 6.01 -1.63 10.29
CA PRO A 251 7.20 -1.33 9.47
C PRO A 251 8.55 -1.56 10.14
N GLU A 252 8.73 -1.08 11.38
CA GLU A 252 10.04 -1.15 12.06
C GLU A 252 10.45 -2.58 12.42
N MET A 253 9.48 -3.49 12.57
CA MET A 253 9.74 -4.93 12.75
C MET A 253 10.50 -5.53 11.55
N PHE A 254 10.34 -4.92 10.37
CA PHE A 254 10.94 -5.37 9.11
C PHE A 254 12.03 -4.41 8.61
N GLY A 255 12.51 -3.51 9.47
CA GLY A 255 13.59 -2.58 9.15
C GLY A 255 13.18 -1.36 8.33
N LEU A 256 11.89 -1.08 8.18
CA LEU A 256 11.38 0.15 7.58
C LEU A 256 11.07 1.18 8.67
N TYR A 257 11.67 2.37 8.59
CA TYR A 257 11.49 3.39 9.62
C TYR A 257 10.06 3.95 9.57
N GLN A 258 9.34 3.89 10.69
CA GLN A 258 7.97 4.44 10.76
C GLN A 258 7.91 5.92 10.39
N ARG A 259 8.99 6.67 10.63
CA ARG A 259 9.13 8.06 10.21
C ARG A 259 8.93 8.23 8.70
N GLU A 260 9.52 7.35 7.89
CA GLU A 260 9.43 7.44 6.43
C GLU A 260 8.03 7.09 5.94
N VAL A 261 7.37 6.14 6.61
CA VAL A 261 5.97 5.78 6.36
C VAL A 261 5.04 6.94 6.70
N ASP A 262 5.23 7.57 7.87
CA ASP A 262 4.44 8.72 8.30
C ASP A 262 4.59 9.91 7.33
N ASP A 263 5.82 10.18 6.87
CA ASP A 263 6.11 11.23 5.89
C ASP A 263 5.46 10.93 4.53
N TYR A 264 5.52 9.68 4.09
CA TYR A 264 4.90 9.25 2.84
C TYR A 264 3.36 9.34 2.92
N TYR A 265 2.76 8.90 4.03
CA TYR A 265 1.32 9.06 4.27
C TYR A 265 0.88 10.51 4.28
N TYR A 266 1.66 11.39 4.94
CA TYR A 266 1.37 12.82 4.97
C TYR A 266 1.34 13.41 3.55
N PHE A 267 2.29 13.01 2.71
CA PHE A 267 2.33 13.39 1.30
C PHE A 267 1.11 12.86 0.52
N ILE A 268 0.76 11.57 0.64
CA ILE A 268 -0.42 10.98 -0.03
C ILE A 268 -1.70 11.71 0.36
N ARG A 269 -1.87 12.01 1.65
CA ARG A 269 -3.03 12.73 2.17
C ARG A 269 -3.10 14.16 1.63
N ASP A 270 -1.97 14.86 1.58
CA ASP A 270 -1.93 16.21 1.04
C ASP A 270 -2.29 16.24 -0.44
N TRP A 271 -1.66 15.35 -1.23
CA TRP A 271 -2.02 15.16 -2.64
C TRP A 271 -3.50 14.85 -2.82
N HIS A 272 -4.07 13.96 -2.01
CA HIS A 272 -5.49 13.63 -2.08
C HIS A 272 -6.36 14.84 -1.79
N ASN A 273 -6.08 15.61 -0.75
CA ASN A 273 -6.85 16.82 -0.42
C ASN A 273 -6.80 17.89 -1.53
N GLU A 274 -5.67 18.05 -2.22
CA GLU A 274 -5.55 18.99 -3.35
C GLU A 274 -6.40 18.58 -4.56
N ASN A 275 -6.54 17.27 -4.78
CA ASN A 275 -7.17 16.67 -5.97
C ASN A 275 -8.60 16.19 -5.74
N ALA A 276 -9.01 15.95 -4.49
CA ALA A 276 -10.35 15.51 -4.10
C ALA A 276 -11.41 16.63 -4.15
N LYS A 277 -11.17 17.71 -4.90
CA LYS A 277 -12.15 18.79 -5.04
C LYS A 277 -13.42 18.24 -5.69
N GLU A 278 -14.56 18.49 -5.05
CA GLU A 278 -15.90 18.19 -5.54
C GLU A 278 -16.15 18.90 -6.88
N ASP A 279 -15.77 18.26 -7.99
CA ASP A 279 -16.15 18.73 -9.31
C ASP A 279 -17.56 18.18 -9.61
N ASN A 280 -18.59 18.99 -9.37
CA ASN A 280 -20.00 18.67 -9.65
C ASN A 280 -20.20 18.19 -11.11
N ASP A 281 -19.32 18.59 -12.03
CA ASP A 281 -19.33 18.16 -13.43
C ASP A 281 -18.92 16.67 -13.59
N ILE A 282 -18.04 16.15 -12.73
CA ILE A 282 -17.65 14.73 -12.69
C ILE A 282 -18.81 13.89 -12.13
N LEU A 283 -19.50 14.38 -11.09
CA LEU A 283 -20.70 13.73 -10.53
C LEU A 283 -21.84 13.62 -11.57
N MET A 284 -22.06 14.66 -12.39
CA MET A 284 -23.02 14.59 -13.49
C MET A 284 -22.59 13.62 -14.60
N ALA A 285 -21.30 13.59 -14.96
CA ALA A 285 -20.79 12.69 -16.00
C ALA A 285 -20.89 11.20 -15.59
N ILE A 286 -20.67 10.88 -14.32
CA ILE A 286 -20.84 9.53 -13.77
C ILE A 286 -22.32 9.13 -13.72
N GLY A 287 -23.21 10.05 -13.34
CA GLY A 287 -24.66 9.83 -13.38
C GLY A 287 -25.15 9.46 -14.80
N MET A 288 -24.59 10.09 -15.83
CA MET A 288 -24.90 9.80 -17.23
C MET A 288 -24.33 8.45 -17.70
N GLN A 289 -23.08 8.11 -17.37
CA GLN A 289 -22.50 6.79 -17.74
C GLN A 289 -23.19 5.61 -17.03
N ALA A 290 -23.58 5.76 -15.76
CA ALA A 290 -24.32 4.72 -15.04
C ALA A 290 -25.74 4.53 -15.60
N GLN A 291 -26.34 5.58 -16.19
CA GLN A 291 -27.60 5.49 -16.94
C GLN A 291 -27.43 4.80 -18.30
N GLU A 292 -26.34 5.07 -19.02
CA GLU A 292 -26.05 4.42 -20.32
C GLU A 292 -25.78 2.92 -20.17
N VAL A 293 -25.03 2.49 -19.14
CA VAL A 293 -24.80 1.06 -18.88
C VAL A 293 -26.08 0.33 -18.44
N ARG A 294 -26.98 1.03 -17.73
CA ARG A 294 -28.31 0.48 -17.38
C ARG A 294 -29.28 0.43 -18.57
N ASN A 295 -29.15 1.36 -19.52
CA ASN A 295 -30.01 1.42 -20.71
C ASN A 295 -29.45 0.64 -21.91
N GLY A 296 -28.18 0.21 -21.88
CA GLY A 296 -27.47 -0.41 -22.99
C GLY A 296 -27.40 -1.95 -22.98
N SER A 297 -28.20 -2.65 -22.16
CA SER A 297 -28.39 -4.10 -22.32
C SER A 297 -29.45 -4.38 -23.38
N SER A 298 -29.12 -4.10 -24.64
CA SER A 298 -29.80 -4.67 -25.80
C SER A 298 -28.82 -4.63 -26.98
N PHE A 299 -28.41 -5.82 -27.41
CA PHE A 299 -27.67 -6.19 -28.62
C PHE A 299 -27.49 -5.10 -29.69
N ILE A 300 -26.27 -5.03 -30.25
CA ILE A 300 -26.02 -5.25 -31.69
C ILE A 300 -24.55 -5.64 -31.88
N THR A 301 -24.35 -6.84 -32.44
CA THR A 301 -23.15 -7.23 -33.17
C THR A 301 -23.15 -6.50 -34.51
N VAL A 302 -22.07 -5.82 -34.89
CA VAL A 302 -21.67 -5.73 -36.30
C VAL A 302 -20.14 -5.80 -36.39
N ILE A 303 -19.72 -6.89 -37.05
CA ILE A 303 -18.50 -7.16 -37.84
C ILE A 303 -17.48 -6.03 -37.92
#